data_AF-A0A937HQ50-F1
#
_entry.id   AF-A0A937HQ50-F1
#
_cell.length_a   1.000
_cell.length_b   1.000
_cell.length_c   1.000
_cell.angle_alpha   90.00
_cell.angle_beta   90.00
_cell.angle_gamma   90.00
#
_symmetry.space_group_name_H-M   'P 1'
#
loop_
_entity.id
_entity.type
_entity.pdbx_description
1 polymer ?
#
loop_
_entity_poly.entity_id
_entity_poly.type
_entity_poly.pdbx_seq_one_letter_code
_entity_poly.pdbx_strand_id
1 'polypeptide(L)'
;MKVHRCHRLDLDLPGGTVAQLEAYLSDPVRPLKALLNRKKVNQLAGGRFHYVSRPYSLLMFRLQPEVVFRASWADSALKIEFEDCIIRGLGKLDSLVLFCCSARISAKDKHLFAEADMSLELKSESSMILMPRNLLIAMGEKALGLISERLEKRCRAGLVRGAEKWVIDTR
;
A
#
# COMPACT_ATOMS: atom_id res chain seq x y z
N MET A 1 -8.76 18.87 -6.99
CA MET A 1 -7.70 19.08 -5.96
C MET A 1 -6.87 17.80 -5.91
N LYS A 2 -5.53 17.89 -5.80
CA LYS A 2 -4.66 16.72 -5.68
C LYS A 2 -3.63 16.94 -4.57
N VAL A 3 -3.45 15.94 -3.72
CA VAL A 3 -2.33 15.85 -2.77
C VAL A 3 -1.53 14.59 -3.09
N HIS A 4 -0.22 14.66 -2.91
CA HIS A 4 0.72 13.61 -3.31
C HIS A 4 1.73 13.35 -2.19
N ARG A 5 2.17 12.10 -2.07
CA ARG A 5 3.20 11.68 -1.13
C ARG A 5 3.98 10.50 -1.69
N CYS A 6 5.30 10.64 -1.74
CA CYS A 6 6.23 9.53 -1.91
C CYS A 6 6.71 9.08 -0.53
N HIS A 7 6.84 7.76 -0.34
CA HIS A 7 7.35 7.17 0.89
C HIS A 7 8.34 6.06 0.56
N ARG A 8 9.53 6.11 1.17
CA ARG A 8 10.62 5.18 0.96
C ARG A 8 11.09 4.62 2.28
N LEU A 9 11.37 3.32 2.30
CA LEU A 9 11.81 2.59 3.47
C LEU A 9 12.96 1.69 3.11
N ASP A 10 13.95 1.70 3.99
CA ASP A 10 15.00 0.70 4.05
C ASP A 10 14.70 -0.24 5.23
N LEU A 11 14.76 -1.54 4.98
CA LEU A 11 14.36 -2.60 5.89
C LEU A 11 15.51 -3.60 6.01
N ASP A 12 16.22 -3.52 7.14
CA ASP A 12 17.32 -4.42 7.46
C ASP A 12 16.82 -5.87 7.59
N LEU A 13 17.50 -6.78 6.90
CA LEU A 13 17.28 -8.23 6.96
C LEU A 13 18.62 -8.95 7.13
N PRO A 14 19.23 -8.84 8.33
CA PRO A 14 20.52 -9.45 8.59
C PRO A 14 20.41 -10.97 8.51
N GLY A 15 20.92 -11.57 7.43
CA GLY A 15 21.00 -13.02 7.25
C GLY A 15 20.56 -13.52 5.88
N GLY A 16 19.82 -12.72 5.10
CA GLY A 16 19.42 -13.08 3.73
C GLY A 16 20.46 -12.67 2.69
N THR A 17 20.68 -13.54 1.70
CA THR A 17 21.36 -13.14 0.45
C THR A 17 20.38 -12.42 -0.47
N VAL A 18 20.89 -11.59 -1.39
CA VAL A 18 20.06 -10.92 -2.42
C VAL A 18 19.21 -11.95 -3.17
N ALA A 19 19.79 -13.06 -3.60
CA ALA A 19 19.08 -14.10 -4.34
C ALA A 19 17.92 -14.72 -3.55
N GLN A 20 18.09 -14.96 -2.24
CA GLN A 20 17.01 -15.45 -1.39
C GLN A 20 15.88 -14.43 -1.25
N LEU A 21 16.22 -13.14 -1.09
CA LEU A 21 15.24 -12.07 -0.98
C LEU A 21 14.51 -11.82 -2.32
N GLU A 22 15.20 -11.89 -3.45
CA GLU A 22 14.57 -11.85 -4.77
C GLU A 22 13.65 -13.06 -4.98
N ALA A 23 14.08 -14.26 -4.60
CA ALA A 23 13.23 -15.45 -4.65
C ALA A 23 11.97 -15.31 -3.78
N TYR A 24 12.07 -14.68 -2.60
CA TYR A 24 10.93 -14.33 -1.76
C TYR A 24 9.94 -13.38 -2.46
N LEU A 25 10.46 -12.35 -3.14
CA LEU A 25 9.66 -11.33 -3.82
C LEU A 25 9.08 -11.80 -5.16
N SER A 26 9.73 -12.77 -5.80
CA SER A 26 9.38 -13.27 -7.15
C SER A 26 8.05 -14.01 -7.22
N ASP A 27 7.53 -14.46 -6.08
CA ASP A 27 6.17 -14.97 -5.92
C ASP A 27 5.33 -13.92 -5.17
N PRO A 28 4.64 -12.99 -5.87
CA PRO A 28 3.93 -11.86 -5.25
C PRO A 28 2.97 -12.25 -4.13
N VAL A 29 2.38 -13.44 -4.20
CA VAL A 29 1.37 -13.90 -3.23
C VAL A 29 1.97 -13.95 -1.82
N ARG A 30 3.24 -14.35 -1.69
CA ARG A 30 3.93 -14.54 -0.42
C ARG A 30 4.18 -13.22 0.33
N PRO A 31 4.92 -12.23 -0.23
CA PRO A 31 5.15 -10.95 0.44
C PRO A 31 3.85 -10.18 0.64
N LEU A 32 2.87 -10.26 -0.27
CA LEU A 32 1.59 -9.55 -0.11
C LEU A 32 0.77 -10.11 1.05
N LYS A 33 0.69 -11.44 1.21
CA LYS A 33 0.01 -12.06 2.37
C LYS A 33 0.69 -11.70 3.68
N ALA A 34 2.02 -11.57 3.68
CA ALA A 34 2.79 -11.15 4.85
C ALA A 34 2.55 -9.67 5.18
N LEU A 35 2.65 -8.78 4.18
CA LEU A 35 2.50 -7.34 4.29
C LEU A 35 1.07 -6.92 4.69
N LEU A 36 0.05 -7.45 4.01
CA LEU A 36 -1.32 -6.94 4.08
C LEU A 36 -2.25 -7.76 4.98
N ASN A 37 -1.72 -8.77 5.68
CA ASN A 37 -2.46 -9.81 6.40
C ASN A 37 -3.21 -10.78 5.47
N ARG A 38 -2.79 -12.06 5.50
CA ARG A 38 -3.34 -13.15 4.69
C ARG A 38 -4.86 -13.29 4.74
N LYS A 39 -5.52 -12.98 5.87
CA LYS A 39 -6.99 -13.08 6.00
C LYS A 39 -7.74 -11.96 5.28
N LYS A 40 -7.03 -10.95 4.77
CA LYS A 40 -7.60 -9.75 4.14
C LYS A 40 -7.18 -9.58 2.69
N VAL A 41 -6.35 -10.47 2.16
CA VAL A 41 -5.92 -10.47 0.76
C VAL A 41 -6.44 -11.73 0.08
N ASN A 42 -7.24 -11.52 -0.95
CA ASN A 42 -7.70 -12.57 -1.84
C ASN A 42 -6.97 -12.41 -3.17
N GLN A 43 -6.39 -13.51 -3.67
CA GLN A 43 -5.82 -13.53 -5.01
C GLN A 43 -6.93 -13.73 -6.03
N LEU A 44 -6.91 -12.91 -7.07
CA LEU A 44 -7.79 -12.98 -8.22
C LEU A 44 -7.00 -13.49 -9.44
N ALA A 45 -7.69 -13.74 -10.55
CA ALA A 45 -7.05 -14.12 -11.80
C ALA A 45 -6.18 -12.99 -12.39
N GLY A 46 -5.11 -13.36 -13.09
CA GLY A 46 -4.26 -12.43 -13.85
C GLY A 46 -3.33 -11.56 -12.99
N GLY A 47 -2.83 -12.08 -11.86
CA GLY A 47 -1.93 -11.33 -10.97
C GLY A 47 -2.62 -10.20 -10.19
N ARG A 48 -3.96 -10.20 -10.16
CA ARG A 48 -4.77 -9.24 -9.39
C ARG A 48 -5.03 -9.72 -7.98
N PHE A 49 -5.24 -8.77 -7.10
CA PHE A 49 -5.48 -8.98 -5.68
C PHE A 49 -6.58 -8.05 -5.20
N HIS A 50 -7.41 -8.57 -4.30
CA HIS A 50 -8.42 -7.80 -3.60
C HIS A 50 -8.03 -7.69 -2.12
N TYR A 51 -8.05 -6.47 -1.60
CA TYR A 51 -7.65 -6.16 -0.23
C TYR A 51 -8.68 -5.28 0.48
N VAL A 52 -9.12 -5.71 1.66
CA VAL A 52 -10.02 -4.92 2.53
C VAL A 52 -9.30 -4.50 3.81
N SER A 53 -9.16 -3.18 3.99
CA SER A 53 -8.48 -2.64 5.16
C SER A 53 -9.24 -2.91 6.46
N ARG A 54 -8.56 -2.71 7.60
CA ARG A 54 -9.30 -2.47 8.86
C ARG A 54 -9.86 -1.05 8.83
N PRO A 55 -11.03 -0.79 9.43
CA PRO A 55 -11.52 0.56 9.62
C PRO A 55 -10.52 1.41 10.41
N TYR A 56 -10.41 2.69 10.08
CA TYR A 56 -9.57 3.66 10.80
C TYR A 56 -10.20 5.03 10.79
N SER A 57 -9.86 5.86 11.77
CA SER A 57 -10.41 7.21 11.89
C SER A 57 -9.53 8.23 11.16
N LEU A 58 -10.17 9.17 10.48
CA LEU A 58 -9.59 10.40 9.94
C LEU A 58 -10.48 11.56 10.37
N LEU A 59 -10.04 12.33 11.37
CA LEU A 59 -10.87 13.35 12.03
C LEU A 59 -12.20 12.73 12.50
N MET A 60 -13.33 13.24 12.03
CA MET A 60 -14.69 12.76 12.32
C MET A 60 -15.13 11.57 11.44
N PHE A 61 -14.35 11.18 10.44
CA PHE A 61 -14.69 10.12 9.51
C PHE A 61 -14.12 8.77 9.95
N ARG A 62 -14.86 7.69 9.70
CA ARG A 62 -14.40 6.31 9.91
C ARG A 62 -14.31 5.62 8.57
N LEU A 63 -13.09 5.43 8.09
CA LEU A 63 -12.79 4.98 6.73
C LEU A 63 -12.50 3.49 6.67
N GLN A 64 -12.93 2.85 5.59
CA GLN A 64 -12.52 1.49 5.25
C GLN A 64 -12.28 1.36 3.73
N PRO A 65 -11.04 1.60 3.28
CA PRO A 65 -10.60 1.33 1.92
C PRO A 65 -10.70 -0.15 1.55
N GLU A 66 -11.17 -0.36 0.33
CA GLU A 66 -11.22 -1.62 -0.38
C GLU A 66 -10.50 -1.42 -1.72
N VAL A 67 -9.52 -2.26 -2.00
CA VAL A 67 -8.55 -2.04 -3.08
C VAL A 67 -8.50 -3.26 -3.99
N VAL A 68 -8.55 -3.01 -5.29
CA VAL A 68 -8.09 -3.95 -6.31
C VAL A 68 -6.76 -3.47 -6.85
N PHE A 69 -5.76 -4.35 -6.87
CA PHE A 69 -4.43 -4.01 -7.37
C PHE A 69 -3.81 -5.19 -8.11
N ARG A 70 -2.89 -4.89 -9.01
CA ARG A 70 -2.06 -5.87 -9.69
C ARG A 70 -0.70 -5.95 -9.01
N ALA A 71 -0.14 -7.16 -8.94
CA ALA A 71 1.24 -7.32 -8.54
C ALA A 71 1.97 -8.32 -9.44
N SER A 72 3.21 -7.99 -9.77
CA SER A 72 4.05 -8.76 -10.66
C SER A 72 5.52 -8.62 -10.29
N TRP A 73 6.28 -9.67 -10.54
CA TRP A 73 7.73 -9.62 -10.48
C TRP A 73 8.30 -9.19 -11.83
N ALA A 74 9.04 -8.08 -11.86
CA ALA A 74 9.72 -7.57 -13.05
C ALA A 74 10.88 -6.66 -12.64
N ASP A 75 11.97 -6.67 -13.41
CA ASP A 75 13.16 -5.82 -13.20
C ASP A 75 13.74 -5.93 -11.78
N SER A 76 13.87 -7.16 -11.27
CA SER A 76 14.33 -7.45 -9.89
C SER A 76 13.51 -6.76 -8.79
N ALA A 77 12.25 -6.45 -9.06
CA ALA A 77 11.34 -5.85 -8.11
C ALA A 77 9.94 -6.46 -8.17
N LEU A 78 9.32 -6.57 -6.99
CA LEU A 78 7.88 -6.76 -6.88
C LEU A 78 7.22 -5.40 -7.14
N LYS A 79 6.55 -5.27 -8.28
CA LYS A 79 5.76 -4.10 -8.65
C LYS A 79 4.31 -4.29 -8.22
N ILE A 80 3.70 -3.22 -7.71
CA ILE A 80 2.33 -3.18 -7.22
C ILE A 80 1.65 -1.94 -7.79
N GLU A 81 0.55 -2.11 -8.51
CA GLU A 81 -0.20 -1.03 -9.13
C GLU A 81 -1.67 -1.12 -8.74
N PHE A 82 -2.21 -0.07 -8.15
CA PHE A 82 -3.63 -0.03 -7.77
C PHE A 82 -4.47 0.21 -9.02
N GLU A 83 -5.44 -0.67 -9.25
CA GLU A 83 -6.39 -0.57 -10.36
C GLU A 83 -7.65 0.18 -9.92
N ASP A 84 -8.12 -0.09 -8.69
CA ASP A 84 -9.29 0.56 -8.11
C ASP A 84 -9.17 0.66 -6.58
N CYS A 85 -9.77 1.70 -6.02
CA CYS A 85 -9.84 1.92 -4.57
C CYS A 85 -11.15 2.59 -4.20
N ILE A 86 -12.00 1.85 -3.50
CA ILE A 86 -13.25 2.36 -2.93
C ILE A 86 -12.99 2.77 -1.48
N ILE A 87 -13.21 4.05 -1.17
CA ILE A 87 -13.11 4.58 0.19
C ILE A 87 -14.51 4.84 0.72
N ARG A 88 -14.96 3.97 1.64
CA ARG A 88 -16.24 4.15 2.33
C ARG A 88 -16.07 4.95 3.61
N GLY A 89 -17.07 5.77 3.95
CA GLY A 89 -17.18 6.42 5.26
C GLY A 89 -16.83 7.91 5.30
N LEU A 90 -16.67 8.55 4.14
CA LEU A 90 -16.62 10.01 3.95
C LEU A 90 -17.99 10.62 3.61
N GLY A 91 -19.04 9.80 3.47
CA GLY A 91 -20.40 10.25 3.15
C GLY A 91 -20.52 10.68 1.68
N LYS A 92 -20.95 11.92 1.42
CA LYS A 92 -21.12 12.44 0.05
C LYS A 92 -19.81 12.49 -0.75
N LEU A 93 -18.65 12.38 -0.10
CA LEU A 93 -17.35 12.40 -0.76
C LEU A 93 -16.88 11.02 -1.22
N ASP A 94 -17.54 9.93 -0.82
CA ASP A 94 -17.10 8.55 -1.12
C ASP A 94 -16.89 8.35 -2.64
N SER A 95 -17.77 8.91 -3.48
CA SER A 95 -17.68 8.81 -4.95
C SER A 95 -16.79 9.86 -5.62
N LEU A 96 -16.35 10.86 -4.86
CA LEU A 96 -15.60 12.02 -5.35
C LEU A 96 -14.09 11.90 -5.13
N VAL A 97 -13.69 11.06 -4.17
CA VAL A 97 -12.28 10.81 -3.86
C VAL A 97 -11.75 9.66 -4.70
N LEU A 98 -10.65 9.92 -5.39
CA LEU A 98 -9.85 8.92 -6.09
C LEU A 98 -8.53 8.74 -5.34
N PHE A 99 -8.16 7.48 -5.09
CA PHE A 99 -6.86 7.13 -4.52
C PHE A 99 -6.03 6.36 -5.54
N CYS A 100 -4.85 6.88 -5.84
CA CYS A 100 -3.89 6.25 -6.74
C CYS A 100 -2.66 5.84 -5.93
N CYS A 101 -2.14 4.64 -6.20
CA CYS A 101 -0.94 4.13 -5.57
C CYS A 101 -0.17 3.21 -6.53
N SER A 102 1.12 3.47 -6.68
CA SER A 102 2.08 2.55 -7.28
C SER A 102 3.20 2.31 -6.28
N ALA A 103 3.61 1.06 -6.11
CA ALA A 103 4.66 0.69 -5.18
C ALA A 103 5.60 -0.34 -5.80
N ARG A 104 6.82 -0.37 -5.27
CA ARG A 104 7.83 -1.37 -5.63
C ARG A 104 8.59 -1.82 -4.39
N ILE A 105 8.94 -3.10 -4.36
CA ILE A 105 9.80 -3.68 -3.33
C ILE A 105 10.93 -4.42 -4.04
N SER A 106 12.17 -4.08 -3.73
CA SER A 106 13.37 -4.70 -4.31
C SER A 106 14.33 -5.16 -3.22
N ALA A 107 15.12 -6.18 -3.51
CA ALA A 107 16.21 -6.59 -2.65
C ALA A 107 17.51 -5.93 -3.11
N LYS A 108 18.33 -5.48 -2.17
CA LYS A 108 19.72 -5.08 -2.44
C LYS A 108 20.55 -5.36 -1.19
N ASP A 109 21.70 -6.00 -1.38
CA ASP A 109 22.55 -6.51 -0.32
C ASP A 109 21.78 -7.35 0.71
N LYS A 110 21.69 -6.89 1.97
CA LYS A 110 20.96 -7.55 3.07
C LYS A 110 19.68 -6.81 3.44
N HIS A 111 19.11 -6.06 2.50
CA HIS A 111 18.05 -5.09 2.75
C HIS A 111 16.90 -5.27 1.76
N LEU A 112 15.68 -4.98 2.23
CA LEU A 112 14.53 -4.75 1.36
C LEU A 112 14.26 -3.26 1.26
N PHE A 113 14.22 -2.76 0.04
CA PHE A 113 13.87 -1.38 -0.27
C PHE A 113 12.42 -1.34 -0.72
N ALA A 114 11.58 -0.61 0.01
CA ALA A 114 10.18 -0.40 -0.34
C ALA A 114 9.93 1.08 -0.70
N GLU A 115 9.27 1.31 -1.82
CA GLU A 115 8.83 2.64 -2.26
C GLU A 115 7.35 2.60 -2.60
N ALA A 116 6.62 3.64 -2.20
CA ALA A 116 5.24 3.86 -2.56
C ALA A 116 5.04 5.32 -2.99
N ASP A 117 4.49 5.51 -4.17
CA ASP A 117 4.01 6.78 -4.70
C ASP A 117 2.49 6.79 -4.59
N MET A 118 1.94 7.76 -3.86
CA MET A 118 0.52 7.81 -3.53
C MET A 118 -0.05 9.19 -3.78
N SER A 119 -1.28 9.23 -4.26
CA SER A 119 -2.04 10.48 -4.34
C SER A 119 -3.51 10.31 -3.98
N LEU A 120 -4.08 11.39 -3.46
CA LEU A 120 -5.51 11.55 -3.28
C LEU A 120 -5.98 12.70 -4.15
N GLU A 121 -6.98 12.43 -4.96
CA GLU A 121 -7.58 13.38 -5.89
C GLU A 121 -9.06 13.55 -5.57
N LEU A 122 -9.53 14.79 -5.64
CA LEU A 122 -10.94 15.12 -5.55
C LEU A 122 -11.41 15.56 -6.93
N LYS A 123 -12.42 14.85 -7.47
CA LYS A 123 -13.04 15.16 -8.77
C LYS A 123 -13.53 16.61 -8.79
N SER A 124 -13.15 17.34 -9.84
CA SER A 124 -13.25 18.80 -9.94
C SER A 124 -14.68 19.34 -10.00
N GLU A 125 -15.67 18.52 -10.34
CA GLU A 125 -16.99 18.99 -10.78
C GLU A 125 -18.07 19.01 -9.70
N SER A 126 -17.75 18.66 -8.46
CA SER A 126 -18.76 18.63 -7.41
C SER A 126 -18.99 20.03 -6.82
N SER A 127 -19.93 20.77 -7.41
CA SER A 127 -20.59 21.94 -6.80
C SER A 127 -21.26 21.63 -5.45
N MET A 128 -21.32 20.35 -5.06
CA MET A 128 -21.90 19.85 -3.80
C MET A 128 -20.94 19.85 -2.60
N ILE A 129 -19.67 20.26 -2.75
CA ILE A 129 -18.71 20.25 -1.63
C ILE A 129 -18.81 21.57 -0.85
N LEU A 130 -19.44 21.51 0.33
CA LEU A 130 -19.60 22.65 1.23
C LEU A 130 -18.35 22.97 2.09
N MET A 131 -17.20 22.34 1.80
CA MET A 131 -15.99 22.46 2.62
C MET A 131 -14.96 23.43 2.02
N PRO A 132 -14.29 24.25 2.85
CA PRO A 132 -13.18 25.09 2.39
C PRO A 132 -12.06 24.26 1.76
N ARG A 133 -11.51 24.76 0.64
CA ARG A 133 -10.43 24.09 -0.10
C ARG A 133 -9.23 23.73 0.78
N ASN A 134 -8.81 24.64 1.68
CA ASN A 134 -7.66 24.42 2.56
C ASN A 134 -7.91 23.27 3.55
N LEU A 135 -9.15 23.10 4.02
CA LEU A 135 -9.53 21.98 4.88
C LEU A 135 -9.45 20.65 4.13
N LEU A 136 -9.91 20.61 2.87
CA LEU A 136 -9.83 19.41 2.02
C LEU A 136 -8.37 18.98 1.76
N ILE A 137 -7.48 19.96 1.53
CA ILE A 137 -6.04 19.69 1.35
C ILE A 137 -5.46 19.09 2.62
N ALA A 138 -5.68 19.75 3.77
CA ALA A 138 -5.17 19.28 5.06
C ALA A 138 -5.70 17.87 5.42
N MET A 139 -6.97 17.59 5.11
CA MET A 139 -7.55 16.26 5.25
C MET A 139 -6.86 15.22 4.36
N GLY A 140 -6.62 15.55 3.10
CA GLY A 140 -5.91 14.69 2.15
C GLY A 140 -4.48 14.39 2.60
N GLU A 141 -3.73 15.41 3.03
CA GLU A 141 -2.37 15.25 3.55
C GLU A 141 -2.35 14.38 4.80
N LYS A 142 -3.29 14.59 5.72
CA LYS A 142 -3.42 13.76 6.92
C LYS A 142 -3.76 12.31 6.57
N ALA A 143 -4.64 12.09 5.59
CA ALA A 143 -4.99 10.77 5.11
C ALA A 143 -3.79 10.04 4.50
N LEU A 144 -3.02 10.70 3.62
CA LEU A 144 -1.80 10.13 3.06
C LEU A 144 -0.76 9.82 4.14
N GLY A 145 -0.62 10.69 5.15
CA GLY A 145 0.25 10.42 6.31
C GLY A 145 -0.14 9.15 7.06
N LEU A 146 -1.43 8.98 7.38
CA LEU A 146 -1.93 7.77 8.04
C LEU A 146 -1.76 6.50 7.17
N ILE A 147 -1.85 6.63 5.84
CA ILE A 147 -1.60 5.51 4.93
C ILE A 147 -0.11 5.15 4.96
N SER A 148 0.80 6.12 4.81
CA SER A 148 2.26 5.91 4.90
C SER A 148 2.65 5.22 6.21
N GLU A 149 2.22 5.73 7.36
CA GLU A 149 2.55 5.15 8.67
C GLU A 149 2.09 3.69 8.80
N ARG A 150 0.94 3.34 8.22
CA ARG A 150 0.42 1.97 8.26
C ARG A 150 1.15 1.05 7.31
N LEU A 151 1.53 1.53 6.13
CA LEU A 151 2.36 0.78 5.19
C LEU A 151 3.74 0.53 5.82
N GLU A 152 4.34 1.53 6.44
CA GLU A 152 5.60 1.39 7.15
C GLU A 152 5.53 0.33 8.26
N LYS A 153 4.54 0.42 9.13
CA LYS A 153 4.33 -0.58 10.19
C LYS A 153 4.19 -2.00 9.63
N ARG A 154 3.54 -2.16 8.48
CA ARG A 154 3.37 -3.46 7.81
C ARG A 154 4.66 -3.95 7.16
N CYS A 155 5.43 -3.05 6.57
CA CYS A 155 6.75 -3.38 6.03
C CYS A 155 7.67 -3.87 7.15
N ARG A 156 7.83 -3.08 8.21
CA ARG A 156 8.70 -3.41 9.36
C ARG A 156 8.24 -4.64 10.14
N ALA A 157 6.95 -4.96 10.12
CA ALA A 157 6.42 -6.13 10.81
C ALA A 157 6.21 -7.32 9.86
N GLY A 158 5.16 -7.28 9.03
CA GLY A 158 4.71 -8.41 8.25
C GLY A 158 5.69 -8.80 7.14
N LEU A 159 6.14 -7.82 6.35
CA LEU A 159 7.04 -8.07 5.22
C LEU A 159 8.40 -8.61 5.69
N VAL A 160 9.03 -7.94 6.67
CA VAL A 160 10.31 -8.35 7.26
C VAL A 160 10.20 -9.75 7.86
N ARG A 161 9.23 -10.02 8.74
CA ARG A 161 9.05 -11.38 9.31
C ARG A 161 8.82 -12.45 8.26
N GLY A 162 8.10 -12.12 7.19
CA GLY A 162 7.89 -13.04 6.07
C GLY A 162 9.18 -13.37 5.33
N ALA A 163 10.03 -12.37 5.13
CA ALA A 163 11.34 -12.53 4.49
C ALA A 163 12.33 -13.30 5.40
N GLU A 164 12.40 -12.96 6.69
CA GLU A 164 13.25 -13.68 7.67
C GLU A 164 12.92 -15.17 7.69
N LYS A 165 11.62 -15.49 7.78
CA LYS A 165 11.17 -16.88 7.75
C LYS A 165 11.60 -17.58 6.46
N TRP A 166 11.45 -16.93 5.32
CA TRP A 166 11.87 -17.50 4.04
C TRP A 166 13.38 -17.78 3.99
N VAL A 167 14.19 -16.83 4.46
CA VAL A 167 15.65 -16.99 4.50
C VAL A 167 16.06 -18.18 5.37
N ILE A 168 15.39 -18.38 6.51
CA ILE A 168 15.64 -19.53 7.39
C ILE A 168 15.22 -20.85 6.72
N ASP A 169 14.03 -20.88 6.10
CA ASP A 169 13.46 -22.07 5.48
C ASP A 169 14.21 -22.50 4.19
N THR A 170 14.99 -21.59 3.60
CA THR A 170 15.76 -21.81 2.34
C THR A 170 17.27 -21.75 2.53
N ARG A 171 17.72 -21.92 3.78
CA ARG A 171 19.14 -21.97 4.13
C ARG A 171 19.75 -23.35 3.90
#